data_AF-A0A7S6M5B2-F1
#
_entry.id   AF-A0A7S6M5B2-F1
#
_cell.length_a   1.000
_cell.length_b   1.000
_cell.length_c   1.000
_cell.angle_alpha   90.00
_cell.angle_beta   90.00
_cell.angle_gamma   90.00
#
_symmetry.space_group_name_H-M   'P 1'
#
loop_
_entity.id
_entity.type
_entity.pdbx_description
1 polymer ?
#
loop_
_entity_poly.entity_id
_entity_poly.type
_entity_poly.pdbx_seq_one_letter_code
_entity_poly.pdbx_strand_id
1 'polypeptide(L)'
;MKNIRYRGVADAAAVVGARCVNERSRAAAGRSWVLVGALLALAVFPTASTSAQTPGANCADPLVVTVPAQLPYLNALSVCGLGNDSPCLGTAEDAVYKLVVTEPVCLRVVVTGGPTRRFYVGSTCPPCGAAGAVEQDGVSLAVGEHFIVVKSPTCDTTLRLETCPLRPCCLITGDCAMLNAAECAAVGGVVRELGATCASVQCPEPYTCCLPDGGCQAITAEACRAAGGARLWGVECSAGLCGPKSCCLPNGTCSDATMVRDCLGLSGTPLIDGGTCATTPCNLVCLRGDVNCDGRVDNFDIDPFVLALIDGSAPLPPPNWVFGEGCWAIRSCSCDIHRDTGFNGFDVDPFISCMVVLPPVGEECSEP
;
A
#
# COMPACT_ATOMS: atom_id res chain seq x y z
N MET A 1 28.00 22.12 56.00
CA MET A 1 28.66 23.33 56.54
C MET A 1 28.57 24.46 55.52
N LYS A 2 28.56 25.72 55.96
CA LYS A 2 28.70 27.00 55.21
C LYS A 2 28.10 27.15 53.79
N ASN A 3 27.18 28.12 53.68
CA ASN A 3 26.72 28.77 52.44
C ASN A 3 27.75 29.79 51.89
N ILE A 4 27.37 30.44 50.77
CA ILE A 4 27.60 31.85 50.35
C ILE A 4 28.30 32.04 48.98
N ARG A 5 27.71 32.93 48.16
CA ARG A 5 28.19 33.44 46.85
C ARG A 5 29.27 34.52 47.05
N TYR A 6 30.02 34.91 46.01
CA TYR A 6 30.09 36.33 45.59
C TYR A 6 30.70 36.52 44.18
N ARG A 7 30.92 37.77 43.77
CA ARG A 7 31.29 38.25 42.42
C ARG A 7 32.79 38.10 42.16
N GLY A 8 33.20 37.97 40.89
CA GLY A 8 34.60 38.13 40.45
C GLY A 8 34.88 39.52 39.85
N VAL A 9 36.07 39.71 39.26
CA VAL A 9 36.44 40.83 38.35
C VAL A 9 37.79 40.51 37.65
N ALA A 10 37.92 40.95 36.39
CA ALA A 10 39.14 41.23 35.59
C ALA A 10 40.24 40.16 35.27
N ASP A 11 40.51 40.09 33.96
CA ASP A 11 41.81 40.16 33.26
C ASP A 11 42.78 38.97 33.00
N ALA A 12 43.23 39.03 31.73
CA ALA A 12 44.52 38.64 31.13
C ALA A 12 44.71 37.23 30.51
N ALA A 13 45.06 37.28 29.20
CA ALA A 13 45.74 36.27 28.37
C ALA A 13 45.00 34.94 28.01
N ALA A 14 45.21 34.33 26.84
CA ALA A 14 45.65 34.83 25.52
C ALA A 14 45.43 33.74 24.44
N VAL A 15 45.09 34.14 23.19
CA VAL A 15 45.62 33.62 21.88
C VAL A 15 45.58 32.08 21.61
N VAL A 16 45.13 31.53 20.48
CA VAL A 16 44.89 32.02 19.10
C VAL A 16 43.47 31.65 18.64
N GLY A 17 42.89 32.43 17.72
CA GLY A 17 41.86 31.94 16.80
C GLY A 17 42.14 32.41 15.38
N ALA A 18 41.97 31.55 14.38
CA ALA A 18 42.15 31.87 12.96
C ALA A 18 40.77 31.96 12.26
N ARG A 19 40.37 33.17 11.88
CA ARG A 19 39.21 33.42 11.00
C ARG A 19 39.72 33.89 9.65
N CYS A 20 39.28 33.26 8.56
CA CYS A 20 39.34 33.91 7.25
C CYS A 20 38.30 35.05 7.21
N VAL A 21 38.67 36.20 6.65
CA VAL A 21 37.79 37.37 6.54
C VAL A 21 37.81 37.85 5.08
N ASN A 22 36.64 38.12 4.52
CA ASN A 22 36.50 38.61 3.15
C ASN A 22 36.93 40.09 3.06
N GLU A 23 37.98 40.39 2.31
CA GLU A 23 38.31 41.78 1.95
C GLU A 23 37.47 42.24 0.74
N ARG A 24 36.59 43.22 0.96
CA ARG A 24 35.99 44.01 -0.13
C ARG A 24 36.91 45.19 -0.46
N SER A 25 37.62 45.12 -1.57
CA SER A 25 38.45 46.22 -2.08
C SER A 25 37.60 47.46 -2.40
N ARG A 26 37.82 48.55 -1.64
CA ARG A 26 37.35 49.89 -2.02
C ARG A 26 38.43 50.57 -2.85
N ALA A 27 38.09 51.00 -4.06
CA ALA A 27 38.99 51.82 -4.86
C ALA A 27 39.23 53.19 -4.22
N ALA A 28 40.49 53.61 -4.13
CA ALA A 28 40.92 54.96 -3.80
C ALA A 28 41.83 55.47 -4.92
N ALA A 29 41.67 56.73 -5.33
CA ALA A 29 42.29 57.26 -6.54
C ALA A 29 43.37 58.31 -6.24
N GLY A 30 44.48 58.26 -7.00
CA GLY A 30 45.26 59.45 -7.35
C GLY A 30 46.77 59.39 -7.11
N ARG A 31 47.53 59.52 -8.21
CA ARG A 31 48.86 60.21 -8.35
C ARG A 31 50.05 59.63 -7.55
N SER A 32 51.30 59.60 -8.05
CA SER A 32 51.86 60.03 -9.35
C SER A 32 53.24 59.38 -9.60
N TRP A 33 53.55 59.07 -10.87
CA TRP A 33 54.87 58.96 -11.53
C TRP A 33 56.14 58.57 -10.75
N VAL A 34 56.72 57.41 -11.10
CA VAL A 34 58.16 57.27 -11.39
C VAL A 34 58.31 56.44 -12.68
N LEU A 35 59.22 56.83 -13.56
CA LEU A 35 59.55 56.13 -14.82
C LEU A 35 60.85 55.33 -14.67
N VAL A 36 60.79 54.01 -14.85
CA VAL A 36 61.93 53.18 -15.29
C VAL A 36 61.39 52.17 -16.30
N GLY A 37 61.97 52.15 -17.51
CA GLY A 37 61.53 51.27 -18.60
C GLY A 37 62.20 49.90 -18.58
N ALA A 38 61.42 48.85 -18.80
CA ALA A 38 61.89 47.50 -19.15
C ALA A 38 60.95 46.91 -20.23
N LEU A 39 61.40 45.87 -20.94
CA LEU A 39 60.82 45.43 -22.21
C LEU A 39 59.34 44.99 -22.12
N LEU A 40 58.55 45.42 -23.10
CA LEU A 40 57.16 45.04 -23.29
C LEU A 40 57.04 43.60 -23.84
N ALA A 41 57.08 42.61 -22.95
CA ALA A 41 56.61 41.26 -23.27
C ALA A 41 55.08 41.23 -23.20
N LEU A 42 54.41 41.25 -24.36
CA LEU A 42 52.95 41.13 -24.48
C LEU A 42 52.51 39.68 -24.19
N ALA A 43 52.57 39.29 -22.92
CA ALA A 43 51.86 38.13 -22.41
C ALA A 43 50.35 38.42 -22.51
N VAL A 44 49.70 37.86 -23.53
CA VAL A 44 48.23 37.83 -23.62
C VAL A 44 47.73 36.88 -22.53
N PHE A 45 47.47 37.42 -21.35
CA PHE A 45 46.73 36.70 -20.31
C PHE A 45 45.33 36.40 -20.84
N PRO A 46 44.91 35.13 -20.96
CA PRO A 46 43.53 34.83 -21.27
C PRO A 46 42.67 35.20 -20.06
N THR A 47 42.05 36.39 -20.09
CA THR A 47 41.11 36.86 -19.07
C THR A 47 39.76 36.15 -19.21
N ALA A 48 39.80 34.83 -19.04
CA ALA A 48 38.66 33.92 -19.02
C ALA A 48 38.84 33.02 -17.79
N SER A 49 38.52 33.55 -16.62
CA SER A 49 38.43 32.78 -15.37
C SER A 49 37.18 31.88 -15.42
N THR A 50 37.18 30.91 -16.34
CA THR A 50 36.18 29.86 -16.38
C THR A 50 36.37 28.98 -15.15
N SER A 51 35.67 29.32 -14.07
CA SER A 51 35.36 28.33 -13.05
C SER A 51 34.74 27.14 -13.77
N ALA A 52 35.37 25.97 -13.69
CA ALA A 52 34.69 24.76 -14.10
C ALA A 52 33.39 24.68 -13.30
N GLN A 53 32.25 24.60 -13.99
CA GLN A 53 30.98 24.40 -13.29
C GLN A 53 31.01 22.99 -12.69
N THR A 54 30.60 22.86 -11.44
CA THR A 54 30.48 21.55 -10.80
C THR A 54 29.28 20.83 -11.41
N PRO A 55 29.43 19.58 -11.90
CA PRO A 55 28.30 18.82 -12.40
C PRO A 55 27.19 18.74 -11.35
N GLY A 56 25.97 19.05 -11.76
CA GLY A 56 24.79 19.19 -10.90
C GLY A 56 24.45 20.63 -10.49
N ALA A 57 25.29 21.62 -10.80
CA ALA A 57 25.03 23.03 -10.47
C ALA A 57 24.00 23.72 -11.38
N ASN A 58 23.64 23.12 -12.52
CA ASN A 58 22.63 23.64 -13.44
C ASN A 58 22.12 22.57 -14.43
N CYS A 59 21.21 22.96 -15.32
CA CYS A 59 20.64 22.09 -16.36
C CYS A 59 21.52 21.87 -17.60
N ALA A 60 22.60 22.62 -17.78
CA ALA A 60 23.54 22.45 -18.89
C ALA A 60 24.60 21.37 -18.59
N ASP A 61 24.98 21.21 -17.31
CA ASP A 61 25.84 20.14 -16.81
C ASP A 61 25.23 19.50 -15.53
N PRO A 62 24.20 18.65 -15.65
CA PRO A 62 23.55 17.98 -14.52
C PRO A 62 24.27 16.68 -14.08
N LEU A 63 24.07 16.26 -12.83
CA LEU A 63 24.56 14.95 -12.35
C LEU A 63 23.81 13.81 -13.06
N VAL A 64 24.47 13.14 -14.00
CA VAL A 64 23.86 12.05 -14.78
C VAL A 64 23.83 10.75 -13.96
N VAL A 65 22.66 10.11 -13.91
CA VAL A 65 22.46 8.78 -13.31
C VAL A 65 21.70 7.90 -14.31
N THR A 66 22.27 6.75 -14.65
CA THR A 66 21.66 5.76 -15.55
C THR A 66 20.83 4.79 -14.73
N VAL A 67 19.54 4.64 -15.06
CA VAL A 67 18.55 3.95 -14.23
C VAL A 67 17.89 2.83 -15.05
N PRO A 68 17.79 1.59 -14.53
CA PRO A 68 18.13 1.15 -13.17
C PRO A 68 19.60 0.76 -12.94
N ALA A 69 20.47 0.83 -13.96
CA ALA A 69 21.85 0.30 -13.91
C ALA A 69 22.75 0.84 -12.77
N GLN A 70 22.45 2.01 -12.20
CA GLN A 70 23.18 2.60 -11.06
C GLN A 70 22.39 2.58 -9.74
N LEU A 71 21.31 1.80 -9.63
CA LEU A 71 20.56 1.62 -8.38
C LEU A 71 21.20 0.54 -7.48
N PRO A 72 21.19 0.71 -6.14
CA PRO A 72 20.78 1.92 -5.41
C PRO A 72 21.83 3.03 -5.56
N TYR A 73 21.39 4.22 -5.97
CA TYR A 73 22.25 5.38 -6.11
C TYR A 73 22.26 6.21 -4.82
N LEU A 74 23.42 6.75 -4.46
CA LEU A 74 23.59 7.68 -3.34
C LEU A 74 24.57 8.80 -3.73
N ASN A 75 24.10 10.05 -3.78
CA ASN A 75 25.02 11.18 -3.82
C ASN A 75 25.53 11.51 -2.41
N ALA A 76 26.73 11.05 -2.10
CA ALA A 76 27.41 11.29 -0.82
C ALA A 76 28.18 12.62 -0.75
N LEU A 77 28.30 13.38 -1.85
CA LEU A 77 29.05 14.64 -1.89
C LEU A 77 28.29 15.85 -1.30
N SER A 78 27.03 15.63 -0.89
CA SER A 78 26.07 16.69 -0.51
C SER A 78 25.68 17.59 -1.71
N VAL A 79 24.68 18.46 -1.51
CA VAL A 79 24.29 19.50 -2.49
C VAL A 79 25.18 20.75 -2.43
N CYS A 80 26.25 20.72 -1.64
CA CYS A 80 27.18 21.82 -1.40
C CYS A 80 27.84 22.37 -2.68
N GLY A 81 27.80 23.69 -2.86
CA GLY A 81 28.49 24.38 -3.96
C GLY A 81 27.84 24.15 -5.32
N LEU A 82 26.61 23.60 -5.36
CA LEU A 82 25.80 23.46 -6.55
C LEU A 82 24.85 24.67 -6.65
N GLY A 83 25.01 25.42 -7.74
CA GLY A 83 24.52 26.79 -7.89
C GLY A 83 23.03 26.92 -8.19
N ASN A 84 22.53 28.17 -8.12
CA ASN A 84 21.11 28.49 -8.25
C ASN A 84 20.72 28.98 -9.67
N ASP A 85 21.27 28.40 -10.74
CA ASP A 85 20.96 28.82 -12.11
C ASP A 85 19.61 28.25 -12.60
N SER A 86 18.54 28.53 -11.85
CA SER A 86 17.17 28.07 -12.11
C SER A 86 16.12 29.09 -11.62
N PRO A 87 15.24 29.61 -12.49
CA PRO A 87 14.28 30.66 -12.15
C PRO A 87 13.18 30.23 -11.18
N CYS A 88 12.99 28.92 -10.98
CA CYS A 88 11.92 28.36 -10.16
C CYS A 88 12.31 28.09 -8.70
N LEU A 89 13.60 28.13 -8.36
CA LEU A 89 14.10 27.59 -7.09
C LEU A 89 14.55 28.67 -6.09
N GLY A 90 14.93 29.87 -6.54
CA GLY A 90 15.38 30.94 -5.64
C GLY A 90 16.85 30.80 -5.25
N THR A 91 17.20 31.07 -3.99
CA THR A 91 18.60 31.20 -3.52
C THR A 91 18.90 30.27 -2.34
N ALA A 92 19.27 29.02 -2.60
CA ALA A 92 19.66 28.02 -1.58
C ALA A 92 20.91 27.22 -2.05
N GLU A 93 21.03 25.95 -1.69
CA GLU A 93 21.99 25.02 -2.29
C GLU A 93 21.17 23.94 -3.02
N ASP A 94 21.24 23.92 -4.36
CA ASP A 94 20.33 23.15 -5.22
C ASP A 94 21.10 22.22 -6.16
N ALA A 95 20.72 20.94 -6.21
CA ALA A 95 21.38 19.93 -7.02
C ALA A 95 20.46 19.41 -8.13
N VAL A 96 20.93 19.51 -9.38
CA VAL A 96 20.25 19.03 -10.58
C VAL A 96 20.79 17.65 -10.98
N TYR A 97 19.90 16.65 -11.03
CA TYR A 97 20.20 15.30 -11.49
C TYR A 97 19.45 15.01 -12.78
N LYS A 98 20.13 14.38 -13.75
CA LYS A 98 19.55 13.88 -14.99
C LYS A 98 19.49 12.35 -14.92
N LEU A 99 18.28 11.81 -14.85
CA LEU A 99 18.03 10.38 -14.92
C LEU A 99 17.91 9.95 -16.38
N VAL A 100 18.80 9.08 -16.82
CA VAL A 100 18.71 8.38 -18.11
C VAL A 100 18.06 7.03 -17.84
N VAL A 101 16.76 6.95 -18.08
CA VAL A 101 15.93 5.77 -17.80
C VAL A 101 15.94 4.86 -19.02
N THR A 102 16.60 3.71 -18.92
CA THR A 102 16.78 2.78 -20.05
C THR A 102 15.63 1.79 -20.21
N GLU A 103 14.92 1.48 -19.13
CA GLU A 103 13.72 0.64 -19.08
C GLU A 103 12.74 1.23 -18.04
N PRO A 104 11.41 1.01 -18.14
CA PRO A 104 10.45 1.60 -17.22
C PRO A 104 10.71 1.18 -15.78
N VAL A 105 10.72 2.14 -14.86
CA VAL A 105 11.19 1.93 -13.48
C VAL A 105 10.33 2.66 -12.45
N CYS A 106 9.99 1.97 -11.36
CA CYS A 106 9.46 2.60 -10.16
C CYS A 106 10.61 2.91 -9.20
N LEU A 107 10.78 4.19 -8.87
CA LEU A 107 11.77 4.66 -7.91
C LEU A 107 11.16 4.98 -6.54
N ARG A 108 11.89 4.60 -5.49
CA ARG A 108 11.81 5.21 -4.16
C ARG A 108 12.84 6.33 -4.10
N VAL A 109 12.38 7.55 -3.86
CA VAL A 109 13.22 8.75 -3.78
C VAL A 109 13.32 9.17 -2.32
N VAL A 110 14.54 9.17 -1.78
CA VAL A 110 14.80 9.50 -0.36
C VAL A 110 15.77 10.67 -0.29
N VAL A 111 15.33 11.79 0.30
CA VAL A 111 16.17 12.96 0.54
C VAL A 111 16.42 13.10 2.04
N THR A 112 17.66 12.92 2.47
CA THR A 112 18.08 13.08 3.88
C THR A 112 18.89 14.36 4.04
N GLY A 113 18.96 14.93 5.25
CA GLY A 113 19.60 16.22 5.52
C GLY A 113 18.73 17.15 6.37
N GLY A 114 18.96 18.46 6.24
CA GLY A 114 18.45 19.48 7.15
C GLY A 114 16.97 19.88 6.99
N PRO A 115 16.58 21.03 7.57
CA PRO A 115 15.19 21.48 7.61
C PRO A 115 14.69 21.91 6.22
N THR A 116 13.36 21.84 6.03
CA THR A 116 12.62 22.33 4.84
C THR A 116 13.08 21.87 3.45
N ARG A 117 14.01 20.90 3.36
CA ARG A 117 14.46 20.26 2.11
C ARG A 117 13.29 19.68 1.31
N ARG A 118 13.42 19.70 -0.02
CA ARG A 118 12.40 19.25 -0.99
C ARG A 118 13.05 18.63 -2.22
N PHE A 119 12.30 17.89 -3.00
CA PHE A 119 12.68 17.60 -4.39
C PHE A 119 11.54 17.87 -5.37
N TYR A 120 11.89 17.95 -6.65
CA TYR A 120 10.99 18.12 -7.79
C TYR A 120 11.38 17.13 -8.88
N VAL A 121 10.39 16.58 -9.60
CA VAL A 121 10.60 15.60 -10.69
C VAL A 121 9.87 16.05 -11.94
N GLY A 122 10.45 15.86 -13.12
CA GLY A 122 9.80 16.12 -14.40
C GLY A 122 10.67 15.80 -15.62
N SER A 123 10.07 15.81 -16.80
CA SER A 123 10.73 15.53 -18.09
C SER A 123 11.49 16.74 -18.68
N THR A 124 11.34 17.92 -18.09
CA THR A 124 12.02 19.16 -18.52
C THR A 124 12.90 19.68 -17.39
N CYS A 125 14.13 20.09 -17.71
CA CYS A 125 15.00 20.76 -16.76
C CYS A 125 14.86 22.29 -16.84
N PRO A 126 14.73 23.02 -15.72
CA PRO A 126 14.53 22.52 -14.37
C PRO A 126 13.06 22.08 -14.15
N PRO A 127 12.80 20.99 -13.41
CA PRO A 127 11.43 20.57 -13.07
C PRO A 127 10.78 21.56 -12.09
N CYS A 128 9.90 22.40 -12.60
CA CYS A 128 9.15 23.40 -11.83
C CYS A 128 7.72 22.92 -11.61
N GLY A 129 7.41 22.38 -10.42
CA GLY A 129 6.10 21.79 -10.14
C GLY A 129 5.78 21.65 -8.65
N ALA A 130 4.86 20.74 -8.32
CA ALA A 130 4.65 20.33 -6.93
C ALA A 130 5.93 19.71 -6.36
N ALA A 131 6.26 20.04 -5.12
CA ALA A 131 7.37 19.39 -4.43
C ALA A 131 6.98 17.98 -3.99
N GLY A 132 7.86 17.01 -4.22
CA GLY A 132 7.72 15.66 -3.68
C GLY A 132 7.83 15.65 -2.16
N ALA A 133 7.28 14.61 -1.54
CA ALA A 133 7.50 14.34 -0.13
C ALA A 133 8.98 14.01 0.11
N VAL A 134 9.53 14.36 1.27
CA VAL A 134 10.97 14.22 1.60
C VAL A 134 11.47 12.77 1.47
N GLU A 135 10.57 11.82 1.66
CA GLU A 135 10.69 10.43 1.24
C GLU A 135 9.42 10.08 0.44
N GLN A 136 9.57 9.44 -0.72
CA GLN A 136 8.46 9.12 -1.61
C GLN A 136 8.70 7.78 -2.34
N ASP A 137 7.88 6.78 -2.01
CA ASP A 137 7.69 5.57 -2.82
C ASP A 137 6.87 5.90 -4.09
N GLY A 138 6.97 5.06 -5.13
CA GLY A 138 6.03 5.07 -6.26
C GLY A 138 6.36 6.02 -7.42
N VAL A 139 7.55 6.63 -7.46
CA VAL A 139 7.95 7.56 -8.52
C VAL A 139 8.23 6.79 -9.82
N SER A 140 7.19 6.59 -10.62
CA SER A 140 7.21 5.79 -11.84
C SER A 140 7.70 6.61 -13.03
N LEU A 141 8.79 6.18 -13.67
CA LEU A 141 9.42 6.84 -14.81
C LEU A 141 9.42 5.93 -16.05
N ALA A 142 8.96 6.46 -17.17
CA ALA A 142 9.05 5.80 -18.48
C ALA A 142 10.46 5.94 -19.08
N VAL A 143 10.78 5.14 -20.10
CA VAL A 143 12.04 5.23 -20.86
C VAL A 143 12.25 6.65 -21.40
N GLY A 144 13.46 7.19 -21.22
CA GLY A 144 13.83 8.53 -21.67
C GLY A 144 14.63 9.32 -20.64
N GLU A 145 14.64 10.64 -20.82
CA GLU A 145 15.33 11.58 -19.92
C GLU A 145 14.35 12.21 -18.94
N HIS A 146 14.68 12.14 -17.64
CA HIS A 146 13.95 12.81 -16.58
C HIS A 146 14.92 13.59 -15.69
N PHE A 147 14.41 14.55 -14.95
CA PHE A 147 15.20 15.38 -14.05
C PHE A 147 14.65 15.30 -12.64
N ILE A 148 15.55 15.13 -11.67
CA ILE A 148 15.28 15.36 -10.26
C ILE A 148 16.06 16.60 -9.85
N VAL A 149 15.40 17.56 -9.21
CA VAL A 149 16.07 18.64 -8.49
C VAL A 149 15.89 18.41 -7.01
N VAL A 150 16.98 18.43 -6.26
CA VAL A 150 16.95 18.45 -4.78
C VAL A 150 17.28 19.85 -4.32
N LYS A 151 16.42 20.42 -3.48
CA LYS A 151 16.56 21.76 -2.89
C LYS A 151 16.82 21.65 -1.40
N SER A 152 17.87 22.33 -0.91
CA SER A 152 18.15 22.42 0.52
C SER A 152 18.62 23.82 0.96
N PRO A 153 18.26 24.29 2.17
CA PRO A 153 18.92 25.43 2.79
C PRO A 153 20.28 25.07 3.43
N THR A 154 20.69 23.79 3.46
CA THR A 154 21.85 23.32 4.22
C THR A 154 22.74 22.32 3.48
N CYS A 155 24.04 22.43 3.75
CA CYS A 155 25.14 21.66 3.16
C CYS A 155 25.22 20.18 3.64
N ASP A 156 24.13 19.62 4.15
CA ASP A 156 24.04 18.30 4.77
C ASP A 156 23.13 17.33 4.01
N THR A 157 22.67 17.73 2.83
CA THR A 157 21.56 17.07 2.14
C THR A 157 22.02 16.12 1.04
N THR A 158 21.52 14.89 1.07
CA THR A 158 21.88 13.81 0.14
C THR A 158 20.64 13.27 -0.57
N LEU A 159 20.84 12.80 -1.81
CA LEU A 159 19.84 12.07 -2.59
C LEU A 159 20.19 10.58 -2.59
N ARG A 160 19.22 9.74 -2.24
CA ARG A 160 19.26 8.28 -2.44
C ARG A 160 18.10 7.88 -3.35
N LEU A 161 18.39 7.06 -4.36
CA LEU A 161 17.42 6.50 -5.28
C LEU A 161 17.49 4.97 -5.20
N GLU A 162 16.34 4.35 -5.01
CA GLU A 162 16.21 2.88 -4.93
C GLU A 162 15.11 2.41 -5.87
N THR A 163 15.08 1.12 -6.18
CA THR A 163 13.86 0.51 -6.72
C THR A 163 12.74 0.60 -5.68
N CYS A 164 11.49 0.76 -6.12
CA CYS A 164 10.34 0.71 -5.21
C CYS A 164 10.30 -0.63 -4.46
N PRO A 165 10.00 -0.63 -3.14
CA PRO A 165 9.93 -1.87 -2.38
C PRO A 165 8.76 -2.74 -2.86
N LEU A 166 9.07 -3.99 -3.22
CA LEU A 166 8.05 -5.01 -3.50
C LEU A 166 7.32 -5.38 -2.20
N ARG A 167 6.01 -5.58 -2.30
CA ARG A 167 5.12 -5.96 -1.20
C ARG A 167 4.14 -7.05 -1.70
N PRO A 168 3.49 -7.81 -0.82
CA PRO A 168 2.45 -8.74 -1.24
C PRO A 168 1.26 -7.95 -1.80
N CYS A 169 0.91 -8.23 -3.05
CA CYS A 169 -0.27 -7.72 -3.72
C CYS A 169 -1.28 -8.85 -3.85
N CYS A 170 -2.42 -8.74 -3.18
CA CYS A 170 -3.54 -9.65 -3.40
C CYS A 170 -4.25 -9.25 -4.68
N LEU A 171 -4.19 -10.12 -5.68
CA LEU A 171 -4.90 -9.97 -6.94
C LEU A 171 -6.38 -10.32 -6.76
N ILE A 172 -7.21 -9.85 -7.68
CA ILE A 172 -8.67 -10.03 -7.61
C ILE A 172 -9.14 -11.46 -7.94
N THR A 173 -8.20 -12.32 -8.36
CA THR A 173 -8.32 -13.78 -8.51
C THR A 173 -7.98 -14.55 -7.22
N GLY A 174 -7.59 -13.85 -6.14
CA GLY A 174 -7.11 -14.45 -4.89
C GLY A 174 -5.63 -14.83 -4.90
N ASP A 175 -4.98 -14.85 -6.07
CA ASP A 175 -3.52 -15.01 -6.19
C ASP A 175 -2.77 -13.90 -5.44
N CYS A 176 -1.57 -14.22 -4.95
CA CYS A 176 -0.64 -13.22 -4.42
C CYS A 176 0.57 -13.05 -5.34
N ALA A 177 0.83 -11.80 -5.75
CA ALA A 177 2.03 -11.42 -6.50
C ALA A 177 2.90 -10.46 -5.69
N MET A 178 4.23 -10.59 -5.76
CA MET A 178 5.15 -9.60 -5.18
C MET A 178 5.33 -8.43 -6.16
N LEU A 179 4.58 -7.35 -5.92
CA LEU A 179 4.56 -6.14 -6.76
C LEU A 179 4.87 -4.90 -5.92
N ASN A 180 5.34 -3.81 -6.53
CA ASN A 180 5.36 -2.53 -5.82
C ASN A 180 3.94 -1.93 -5.73
N ALA A 181 3.76 -0.91 -4.89
CA ALA A 181 2.43 -0.35 -4.61
C ALA A 181 1.73 0.26 -5.84
N ALA A 182 2.47 0.83 -6.79
CA ALA A 182 1.92 1.40 -8.02
C ALA A 182 1.53 0.31 -9.03
N GLU A 183 2.36 -0.72 -9.19
CA GLU A 183 2.05 -1.92 -9.99
C GLU A 183 0.81 -2.65 -9.46
N CYS A 184 0.72 -2.84 -8.14
CA CYS A 184 -0.41 -3.49 -7.50
C CYS A 184 -1.73 -2.75 -7.74
N ALA A 185 -1.72 -1.42 -7.58
CA ALA A 185 -2.89 -0.59 -7.88
C ALA A 185 -3.25 -0.60 -9.38
N ALA A 186 -2.26 -0.67 -10.28
CA ALA A 186 -2.48 -0.72 -11.73
C ALA A 186 -3.14 -2.04 -12.20
N VAL A 187 -2.96 -3.15 -11.47
CA VAL A 187 -3.66 -4.42 -11.71
C VAL A 187 -4.95 -4.57 -10.88
N GLY A 188 -5.38 -3.52 -10.17
CA GLY A 188 -6.58 -3.54 -9.31
C GLY A 188 -6.45 -4.39 -8.05
N GLY A 189 -5.23 -4.76 -7.66
CA GLY A 189 -4.94 -5.54 -6.46
C GLY A 189 -4.80 -4.70 -5.19
N VAL A 190 -4.82 -5.38 -4.04
CA VAL A 190 -4.69 -4.75 -2.71
C VAL A 190 -3.33 -5.06 -2.11
N VAL A 191 -2.55 -4.01 -1.84
CA VAL A 191 -1.25 -4.09 -1.15
C VAL A 191 -1.46 -4.51 0.31
N ARG A 192 -0.63 -5.42 0.81
CA ARG A 192 -0.56 -5.80 2.23
C ARG A 192 0.76 -5.29 2.85
N GLU A 193 0.83 -5.29 4.18
CA GLU A 193 1.85 -4.54 4.91
C GLU A 193 3.30 -5.00 4.69
N LEU A 194 4.21 -4.03 4.89
CA LEU A 194 5.62 -4.14 4.53
C LEU A 194 6.35 -5.28 5.26
N GLY A 195 7.14 -6.06 4.52
CA GLY A 195 8.01 -7.12 5.06
C GLY A 195 7.37 -8.51 5.11
N ALA A 196 6.05 -8.61 4.95
CA ALA A 196 5.42 -9.88 4.61
C ALA A 196 5.82 -10.31 3.19
N THR A 197 5.80 -11.62 2.92
CA THR A 197 5.90 -12.18 1.55
C THR A 197 4.57 -12.81 1.17
N CYS A 198 4.38 -13.18 -0.10
CA CYS A 198 3.19 -13.94 -0.49
C CYS A 198 3.06 -15.31 0.21
N ALA A 199 4.14 -15.86 0.78
CA ALA A 199 4.07 -17.08 1.60
C ALA A 199 3.56 -16.83 3.04
N SER A 200 3.38 -15.57 3.45
CA SER A 200 2.91 -15.17 4.78
C SER A 200 1.67 -14.25 4.73
N VAL A 201 0.94 -14.25 3.60
CA VAL A 201 -0.26 -13.44 3.38
C VAL A 201 -1.37 -14.33 2.84
N GLN A 202 -2.43 -14.49 3.63
CA GLN A 202 -3.71 -14.97 3.10
C GLN A 202 -4.37 -13.82 2.34
N CYS A 203 -4.49 -13.99 1.03
CA CYS A 203 -5.37 -13.18 0.18
C CYS A 203 -6.80 -13.77 0.21
N PRO A 204 -7.83 -12.98 -0.12
CA PRO A 204 -9.20 -13.50 -0.18
C PRO A 204 -9.31 -14.57 -1.26
N GLU A 205 -9.94 -15.71 -0.96
CA GLU A 205 -10.14 -16.77 -1.95
C GLU A 205 -11.03 -16.32 -3.12
N PRO A 206 -10.82 -16.84 -4.34
CA PRO A 206 -11.65 -16.49 -5.49
C PRO A 206 -13.09 -16.92 -5.30
N TYR A 207 -14.01 -16.04 -5.66
CA TYR A 207 -15.43 -16.36 -5.74
C TYR A 207 -15.73 -17.09 -7.03
N THR A 208 -16.46 -18.21 -6.93
CA THR A 208 -17.06 -18.82 -8.12
C THR A 208 -18.36 -18.12 -8.44
N CYS A 209 -18.44 -17.51 -9.61
CA CYS A 209 -19.66 -16.94 -10.15
C CYS A 209 -20.42 -17.97 -10.98
N CYS A 210 -21.66 -18.28 -10.59
CA CYS A 210 -22.61 -19.05 -11.38
C CYS A 210 -23.37 -18.13 -12.34
N LEU A 211 -23.12 -18.30 -13.63
CA LEU A 211 -23.67 -17.46 -14.69
C LEU A 211 -25.11 -17.87 -15.09
N PRO A 212 -25.87 -16.97 -15.76
CA PRO A 212 -27.23 -17.24 -16.24
C PRO A 212 -27.43 -18.44 -17.18
N ASP A 213 -26.35 -19.00 -17.73
CA ASP A 213 -26.35 -20.18 -18.62
C ASP A 213 -26.04 -21.50 -17.89
N GLY A 214 -25.82 -21.45 -16.56
CA GLY A 214 -25.38 -22.60 -15.75
C GLY A 214 -23.87 -22.86 -15.82
N GLY A 215 -23.11 -22.03 -16.53
CA GLY A 215 -21.65 -22.02 -16.49
C GLY A 215 -21.11 -21.42 -15.18
N CYS A 216 -19.82 -21.62 -14.93
CA CYS A 216 -19.10 -20.99 -13.83
C CYS A 216 -17.89 -20.20 -14.31
N GLN A 217 -17.48 -19.19 -13.56
CA GLN A 217 -16.21 -18.47 -13.73
C GLN A 217 -15.66 -18.02 -12.36
N ALA A 218 -14.35 -18.10 -12.15
CA ALA A 218 -13.68 -17.52 -10.98
C ALA A 218 -13.44 -16.02 -11.21
N ILE A 219 -14.29 -15.16 -10.66
CA ILE A 219 -14.30 -13.69 -10.92
C ILE A 219 -14.73 -12.86 -9.71
N THR A 220 -14.51 -11.55 -9.79
CA THR A 220 -14.80 -10.55 -8.73
C THR A 220 -16.29 -10.50 -8.35
N ALA A 221 -16.61 -9.95 -7.17
CA ALA A 221 -17.97 -9.69 -6.72
C ALA A 221 -18.75 -8.79 -7.70
N GLU A 222 -18.12 -7.71 -8.13
CA GLU A 222 -18.64 -6.68 -9.03
C GLU A 222 -18.80 -7.24 -10.44
N ALA A 223 -17.82 -8.00 -10.92
CA ALA A 223 -17.86 -8.66 -12.22
C ALA A 223 -18.98 -9.71 -12.27
N CYS A 224 -19.13 -10.52 -11.22
CA CYS A 224 -20.21 -11.51 -11.13
C CYS A 224 -21.59 -10.85 -11.13
N ARG A 225 -21.76 -9.80 -10.32
CA ARG A 225 -23.00 -9.00 -10.28
C ARG A 225 -23.29 -8.32 -11.62
N ALA A 226 -22.26 -7.79 -12.30
CA ALA A 226 -22.40 -7.19 -13.63
C ALA A 226 -22.74 -8.22 -14.72
N ALA A 227 -22.32 -9.47 -14.57
CA ALA A 227 -22.69 -10.59 -15.43
C ALA A 227 -24.08 -11.19 -15.10
N GLY A 228 -24.77 -10.69 -14.06
CA GLY A 228 -26.06 -11.23 -13.60
C GLY A 228 -25.97 -12.63 -12.98
N GLY A 229 -24.78 -13.01 -12.50
CA GLY A 229 -24.54 -14.30 -11.84
C GLY A 229 -24.73 -14.26 -10.32
N ALA A 230 -24.90 -15.43 -9.73
CA ALA A 230 -24.87 -15.64 -8.27
C ALA A 230 -23.49 -16.12 -7.81
N ARG A 231 -23.20 -15.99 -6.51
CA ARG A 231 -21.87 -16.21 -5.95
C ARG A 231 -21.85 -17.46 -5.08
N LEU A 232 -20.82 -18.30 -5.28
CA LEU A 232 -20.43 -19.37 -4.37
C LEU A 232 -19.09 -19.00 -3.70
N TRP A 233 -18.95 -19.39 -2.44
CA TRP A 233 -17.76 -19.26 -1.62
C TRP A 233 -17.14 -20.65 -1.39
N GLY A 234 -15.81 -20.73 -1.21
CA GLY A 234 -15.10 -21.97 -0.82
C GLY A 234 -15.15 -23.12 -1.84
N VAL A 235 -15.62 -22.89 -3.07
CA VAL A 235 -15.83 -23.93 -4.09
C VAL A 235 -15.21 -23.51 -5.41
N GLU A 236 -14.30 -24.35 -5.94
CA GLU A 236 -13.66 -24.12 -7.25
C GLU A 236 -14.65 -24.31 -8.42
N CYS A 237 -14.57 -23.40 -9.39
CA CYS A 237 -15.34 -23.49 -10.63
C CYS A 237 -15.00 -24.76 -11.42
N SER A 238 -15.95 -25.69 -11.48
CA SER A 238 -15.85 -26.99 -12.12
C SER A 238 -17.06 -27.28 -13.00
N ALA A 239 -16.90 -28.17 -13.99
CA ALA A 239 -17.94 -28.47 -14.97
C ALA A 239 -19.19 -29.07 -14.30
N GLY A 240 -20.35 -28.42 -14.49
CA GLY A 240 -21.62 -28.84 -13.90
C GLY A 240 -21.87 -28.35 -12.46
N LEU A 241 -20.96 -27.59 -11.85
CA LEU A 241 -21.16 -26.99 -10.52
C LEU A 241 -22.42 -26.11 -10.46
N CYS A 242 -22.53 -25.16 -11.39
CA CYS A 242 -23.59 -24.15 -11.43
C CYS A 242 -24.84 -24.58 -12.22
N GLY A 243 -24.91 -25.84 -12.65
CA GLY A 243 -26.06 -26.40 -13.34
C GLY A 243 -27.27 -26.64 -12.41
N PRO A 244 -28.26 -27.42 -12.85
CA PRO A 244 -29.35 -27.88 -12.00
C PRO A 244 -28.82 -28.69 -10.82
N LYS A 245 -29.15 -28.26 -9.61
CA LYS A 245 -28.89 -28.91 -8.32
C LYS A 245 -30.21 -29.03 -7.55
N SER A 246 -30.18 -29.72 -6.42
CA SER A 246 -31.28 -29.69 -5.46
C SER A 246 -31.15 -28.44 -4.60
N CYS A 247 -32.27 -27.90 -4.11
CA CYS A 247 -32.32 -26.66 -3.37
C CYS A 247 -33.11 -26.81 -2.07
N CYS A 248 -32.51 -26.47 -0.93
CA CYS A 248 -33.22 -26.31 0.34
C CYS A 248 -33.73 -24.90 0.51
N LEU A 249 -35.05 -24.73 0.59
CA LEU A 249 -35.69 -23.46 0.89
C LEU A 249 -35.79 -23.24 2.41
N PRO A 250 -35.79 -21.99 2.91
CA PRO A 250 -35.85 -21.68 4.35
C PRO A 250 -37.08 -22.21 5.11
N ASN A 251 -38.09 -22.74 4.42
CA ASN A 251 -39.28 -23.38 5.00
C ASN A 251 -39.16 -24.91 5.11
N GLY A 252 -37.96 -25.48 4.96
CA GLY A 252 -37.71 -26.93 4.96
C GLY A 252 -38.17 -27.67 3.70
N THR A 253 -38.65 -26.96 2.67
CA THR A 253 -39.03 -27.57 1.38
C THR A 253 -37.79 -27.79 0.53
N CYS A 254 -37.65 -28.99 -0.05
CA CYS A 254 -36.64 -29.27 -1.07
C CYS A 254 -37.22 -29.13 -2.49
N SER A 255 -36.42 -28.64 -3.42
CA SER A 255 -36.74 -28.63 -4.86
C SER A 255 -35.56 -29.15 -5.70
N ASP A 256 -35.74 -30.29 -6.37
CA ASP A 256 -34.74 -30.86 -7.28
C ASP A 256 -34.61 -30.03 -8.57
N ALA A 257 -33.47 -30.16 -9.27
CA ALA A 257 -33.21 -29.59 -10.59
C ALA A 257 -33.38 -28.05 -10.72
N THR A 258 -33.20 -27.31 -9.62
CA THR A 258 -33.14 -25.85 -9.59
C THR A 258 -31.74 -25.38 -9.99
N MET A 259 -31.58 -24.37 -10.86
CA MET A 259 -30.25 -23.79 -11.12
C MET A 259 -29.68 -23.18 -9.84
N VAL A 260 -28.36 -23.31 -9.60
CA VAL A 260 -27.71 -22.77 -8.39
C VAL A 260 -28.04 -21.28 -8.15
N ARG A 261 -28.01 -20.47 -9.21
CA ARG A 261 -28.39 -19.03 -9.15
C ARG A 261 -29.83 -18.84 -8.66
N ASP A 262 -30.75 -19.66 -9.13
CA ASP A 262 -32.19 -19.51 -8.86
C ASP A 262 -32.53 -20.02 -7.46
N CYS A 263 -31.81 -21.03 -6.97
CA CYS A 263 -31.87 -21.47 -5.58
C CYS A 263 -31.43 -20.35 -4.61
N LEU A 264 -30.26 -19.76 -4.86
CA LEU A 264 -29.74 -18.63 -4.08
C LEU A 264 -30.68 -17.41 -4.15
N GLY A 265 -31.29 -17.15 -5.32
CA GLY A 265 -32.31 -16.11 -5.51
C GLY A 265 -33.64 -16.34 -4.80
N LEU A 266 -33.89 -17.56 -4.29
CA LEU A 266 -35.01 -17.90 -3.39
C LEU A 266 -34.57 -17.93 -1.91
N SER A 267 -33.39 -17.38 -1.59
CA SER A 267 -32.73 -17.48 -0.29
C SER A 267 -32.48 -18.94 0.16
N GLY A 268 -32.39 -19.87 -0.78
CA GLY A 268 -32.18 -21.29 -0.54
C GLY A 268 -30.72 -21.75 -0.68
N THR A 269 -30.40 -22.87 -0.05
CA THR A 269 -29.07 -23.50 -0.06
C THR A 269 -28.99 -24.59 -1.13
N PRO A 270 -28.09 -24.49 -2.13
CA PRO A 270 -27.95 -25.48 -3.19
C PRO A 270 -27.09 -26.68 -2.75
N LEU A 271 -27.56 -27.91 -3.01
CA LEU A 271 -26.84 -29.16 -2.71
C LEU A 271 -25.74 -29.41 -3.76
N ILE A 272 -24.65 -28.66 -3.65
CA ILE A 272 -23.52 -28.68 -4.59
C ILE A 272 -22.86 -30.07 -4.71
N ASP A 273 -22.77 -30.84 -3.62
CA ASP A 273 -22.13 -32.17 -3.57
C ASP A 273 -22.94 -33.30 -4.23
N GLY A 274 -24.09 -32.99 -4.84
CA GLY A 274 -24.87 -33.95 -5.63
C GLY A 274 -25.92 -34.75 -4.85
N GLY A 275 -26.24 -34.33 -3.62
CA GLY A 275 -27.42 -34.81 -2.91
C GLY A 275 -28.72 -34.43 -3.63
N THR A 276 -29.72 -35.32 -3.55
CA THR A 276 -31.09 -35.12 -4.10
C THR A 276 -32.09 -34.90 -2.98
N CYS A 277 -33.25 -34.30 -3.26
CA CYS A 277 -34.33 -34.17 -2.28
C CYS A 277 -34.82 -35.51 -1.68
N ALA A 278 -34.57 -36.63 -2.38
CA ALA A 278 -34.92 -37.98 -1.93
C ALA A 278 -33.84 -38.65 -1.06
N THR A 279 -32.57 -38.23 -1.17
CA THR A 279 -31.43 -38.81 -0.43
C THR A 279 -30.92 -37.90 0.68
N THR A 280 -31.16 -36.60 0.54
CA THR A 280 -30.70 -35.53 1.41
C THR A 280 -31.93 -34.67 1.69
N PRO A 281 -32.73 -35.03 2.72
CA PRO A 281 -33.90 -34.23 3.07
C PRO A 281 -33.46 -32.80 3.37
N CYS A 282 -34.20 -31.80 2.90
CA CYS A 282 -34.03 -30.42 3.36
C CYS A 282 -34.64 -30.21 4.75
N ASN A 283 -34.29 -31.13 5.64
CA ASN A 283 -34.40 -30.99 7.07
C ASN A 283 -33.30 -30.03 7.55
N LEU A 284 -33.31 -28.81 7.00
CA LEU A 284 -32.81 -27.62 7.68
C LEU A 284 -33.76 -27.34 8.86
N VAL A 285 -33.78 -28.27 9.82
CA VAL A 285 -33.69 -27.83 11.21
C VAL A 285 -32.46 -26.94 11.25
N CYS A 286 -32.55 -25.78 11.87
CA CYS A 286 -31.36 -24.98 12.08
C CYS A 286 -30.37 -25.83 12.87
N LEU A 287 -29.24 -26.15 12.25
CA LEU A 287 -28.16 -26.84 12.92
C LEU A 287 -27.61 -25.79 13.91
N ARG A 288 -28.07 -25.85 15.16
CA ARG A 288 -27.72 -24.84 16.18
C ARG A 288 -26.20 -24.79 16.27
N GLY A 289 -25.62 -23.59 16.26
CA GLY A 289 -24.17 -23.40 16.19
C GLY A 289 -23.56 -23.42 14.78
N ASP A 290 -24.26 -23.91 13.75
CA ASP A 290 -23.86 -23.76 12.34
C ASP A 290 -24.34 -22.38 11.86
N VAL A 291 -23.50 -21.38 12.07
CA VAL A 291 -23.81 -19.98 11.72
C VAL A 291 -23.30 -19.64 10.32
N ASN A 292 -22.42 -20.48 9.75
CA ASN A 292 -21.90 -20.33 8.39
C ASN A 292 -22.67 -21.16 7.33
N CYS A 293 -23.43 -22.18 7.75
CA CYS A 293 -24.22 -23.14 6.97
C CYS A 293 -23.42 -24.18 6.15
N ASP A 294 -22.25 -24.63 6.60
CA ASP A 294 -21.51 -25.72 5.92
C ASP A 294 -21.91 -27.13 6.39
N GLY A 295 -22.85 -27.25 7.33
CA GLY A 295 -23.35 -28.51 7.89
C GLY A 295 -22.54 -29.00 9.10
N ARG A 296 -21.71 -28.14 9.70
CA ARG A 296 -20.84 -28.43 10.83
C ARG A 296 -21.08 -27.44 11.98
N VAL A 297 -20.44 -27.69 13.11
CA VAL A 297 -20.31 -26.73 14.21
C VAL A 297 -18.85 -26.74 14.63
N ASP A 298 -18.05 -25.82 14.11
CA ASP A 298 -16.62 -25.77 14.39
C ASP A 298 -16.08 -24.33 14.55
N ASN A 299 -14.76 -24.14 14.47
CA ASN A 299 -14.14 -22.84 14.71
C ASN A 299 -14.44 -21.79 13.63
N PHE A 300 -14.98 -22.17 12.46
CA PHE A 300 -15.43 -21.23 11.43
C PHE A 300 -16.78 -20.57 11.78
N ASP A 301 -17.52 -21.10 12.76
CA ASP A 301 -18.76 -20.49 13.26
C ASP A 301 -18.54 -19.37 14.28
N ILE A 302 -17.34 -19.27 14.87
CA ILE A 302 -17.04 -18.32 15.97
C ILE A 302 -17.19 -16.87 15.51
N ASP A 303 -16.51 -16.49 14.44
CA ASP A 303 -16.59 -15.14 13.88
C ASP A 303 -18.03 -14.77 13.48
N PRO A 304 -18.77 -15.59 12.70
CA PRO A 304 -20.15 -15.26 12.34
C PRO A 304 -21.11 -15.24 13.53
N PHE A 305 -20.95 -16.11 14.54
CA PHE A 305 -21.72 -16.07 15.79
C PHE A 305 -21.48 -14.77 16.58
N VAL A 306 -20.21 -14.37 16.77
CA VAL A 306 -19.86 -13.15 17.52
C VAL A 306 -20.31 -11.89 16.79
N LEU A 307 -20.19 -11.84 15.46
CA LEU A 307 -20.71 -10.74 14.65
C LEU A 307 -22.24 -10.68 14.68
N ALA A 308 -22.92 -11.81 14.70
CA ALA A 308 -24.37 -11.88 14.88
C ALA A 308 -24.79 -11.31 16.24
N LEU A 309 -24.06 -11.64 17.31
CA LEU A 309 -24.33 -11.21 18.68
C LEU A 309 -24.16 -9.68 18.87
N ILE A 310 -23.16 -9.10 18.20
CA ILE A 310 -22.85 -7.66 18.29
C ILE A 310 -23.80 -6.83 17.41
N ASP A 311 -24.27 -7.36 16.29
CA ASP A 311 -25.27 -6.72 15.42
C ASP A 311 -26.54 -7.57 15.30
N GLY A 312 -27.20 -7.76 16.45
CA GLY A 312 -28.49 -8.46 16.56
C GLY A 312 -29.69 -7.67 16.01
N SER A 313 -29.48 -6.69 15.13
CA SER A 313 -30.56 -5.86 14.59
C SER A 313 -30.46 -5.53 13.09
N ALA A 314 -29.30 -5.67 12.45
CA ALA A 314 -29.22 -5.46 11.01
C ALA A 314 -30.03 -6.53 10.23
N PRO A 315 -30.88 -6.13 9.26
CA PRO A 315 -31.75 -7.05 8.53
C PRO A 315 -31.02 -7.85 7.43
N LEU A 316 -29.71 -7.62 7.25
CA LEU A 316 -28.87 -8.21 6.23
C LEU A 316 -27.48 -8.49 6.84
N PRO A 317 -26.72 -9.45 6.28
CA PRO A 317 -25.33 -9.65 6.67
C PRO A 317 -24.46 -8.40 6.36
N PRO A 318 -23.35 -8.18 7.09
CA PRO A 318 -22.43 -7.08 6.83
C PRO A 318 -21.97 -7.00 5.36
N PRO A 319 -21.67 -5.82 4.80
CA PRO A 319 -21.38 -5.65 3.36
C PRO A 319 -20.15 -6.42 2.81
N ASN A 320 -19.41 -7.11 3.67
CA ASN A 320 -18.23 -7.93 3.39
C ASN A 320 -18.42 -9.43 3.71
N TRP A 321 -19.60 -9.86 4.15
CA TRP A 321 -19.95 -11.28 4.33
C TRP A 321 -20.29 -11.95 3.00
N VAL A 322 -20.07 -13.26 2.92
CA VAL A 322 -20.20 -14.02 1.66
C VAL A 322 -20.83 -15.41 1.81
N PHE A 323 -21.12 -15.85 3.02
CA PHE A 323 -22.05 -16.97 3.24
C PHE A 323 -23.48 -16.47 3.00
N GLY A 324 -24.28 -17.27 2.30
CA GLY A 324 -25.43 -16.78 1.52
C GLY A 324 -26.54 -16.11 2.32
N GLU A 325 -27.32 -15.24 1.66
CA GLU A 325 -28.41 -14.47 2.28
C GLU A 325 -29.48 -15.35 2.97
N GLY A 326 -29.59 -16.64 2.61
CA GLY A 326 -30.41 -17.63 3.30
C GLY A 326 -29.99 -17.91 4.75
N CYS A 327 -28.70 -17.85 5.08
CA CYS A 327 -28.19 -18.16 6.42
C CYS A 327 -28.60 -17.10 7.46
N TRP A 328 -28.50 -15.82 7.11
CA TRP A 328 -28.93 -14.74 8.01
C TRP A 328 -30.47 -14.69 8.16
N ALA A 329 -31.21 -15.26 7.21
CA ALA A 329 -32.66 -15.44 7.33
C ALA A 329 -33.07 -16.53 8.34
N ILE A 330 -32.18 -17.49 8.65
CA ILE A 330 -32.38 -18.49 9.72
C ILE A 330 -31.57 -18.20 11.00
N ARG A 331 -30.94 -17.01 11.10
CA ARG A 331 -30.12 -16.59 12.25
C ARG A 331 -30.84 -16.75 13.59
N SER A 332 -32.14 -16.45 13.66
CA SER A 332 -32.99 -16.61 14.85
C SER A 332 -33.20 -18.07 15.31
N CYS A 333 -32.51 -19.02 14.68
CA CYS A 333 -32.62 -20.45 14.92
C CYS A 333 -31.22 -21.09 14.98
N SER A 334 -30.25 -20.68 14.14
CA SER A 334 -28.86 -21.16 14.25
C SER A 334 -28.05 -20.47 15.35
N CYS A 335 -28.35 -19.19 15.66
CA CYS A 335 -27.70 -18.44 16.73
C CYS A 335 -28.43 -18.50 18.07
N ASP A 336 -29.76 -18.69 18.09
CA ASP A 336 -30.46 -19.16 19.29
C ASP A 336 -29.96 -20.58 19.56
N ILE A 337 -29.22 -20.80 20.65
CA ILE A 337 -28.71 -22.12 21.04
C ILE A 337 -29.54 -22.73 22.18
N HIS A 338 -29.88 -21.97 23.23
CA HIS A 338 -30.57 -22.45 24.44
C HIS A 338 -32.11 -22.34 24.41
N ARG A 339 -32.68 -22.14 23.22
CA ARG A 339 -34.12 -22.33 22.88
C ARG A 339 -35.06 -21.31 23.54
N ASP A 340 -34.57 -20.11 23.89
CA ASP A 340 -35.40 -19.04 24.50
C ASP A 340 -36.12 -18.11 23.52
N THR A 341 -35.89 -18.28 22.20
CA THR A 341 -36.42 -17.48 21.07
C THR A 341 -35.89 -16.04 20.97
N GLY A 342 -34.99 -15.63 21.86
CA GLY A 342 -34.03 -14.56 21.64
C GLY A 342 -32.71 -15.10 21.08
N PHE A 343 -31.80 -14.18 20.81
CA PHE A 343 -30.38 -14.49 20.59
C PHE A 343 -29.58 -13.34 21.20
N ASN A 344 -28.72 -13.66 22.17
CA ASN A 344 -28.11 -12.72 23.09
C ASN A 344 -26.90 -13.35 23.83
N GLY A 345 -26.47 -12.77 24.95
CA GLY A 345 -25.31 -13.24 25.71
C GLY A 345 -25.48 -14.63 26.35
N PHE A 346 -26.71 -15.13 26.52
CA PHE A 346 -26.95 -16.46 27.07
C PHE A 346 -26.62 -17.61 26.11
N ASP A 347 -26.57 -17.35 24.80
CA ASP A 347 -26.25 -18.34 23.77
C ASP A 347 -24.75 -18.70 23.72
N VAL A 348 -23.89 -17.86 24.31
CA VAL A 348 -22.42 -17.95 24.21
C VAL A 348 -21.87 -19.23 24.86
N ASP A 349 -22.26 -19.52 26.09
CA ASP A 349 -21.78 -20.71 26.82
C ASP A 349 -22.30 -22.04 26.21
N PRO A 350 -23.59 -22.14 25.78
CA PRO A 350 -24.09 -23.24 24.95
C PRO A 350 -23.34 -23.43 23.63
N PHE A 351 -23.08 -22.34 22.89
CA PHE A 351 -22.33 -22.38 21.62
C PHE A 351 -20.91 -22.95 21.82
N ILE A 352 -20.19 -22.43 22.81
CA ILE A 352 -18.86 -22.93 23.18
C ILE A 352 -18.92 -24.40 23.62
N SER A 353 -19.95 -24.79 24.36
CA SER A 353 -20.13 -26.18 24.78
C SER A 353 -20.31 -27.13 23.59
N CYS A 354 -21.03 -26.72 22.55
CA CYS A 354 -21.23 -27.56 21.36
C CYS A 354 -19.96 -27.73 20.52
N MET A 355 -19.19 -26.66 20.29
CA MET A 355 -17.88 -26.74 19.61
C MET A 355 -16.86 -27.66 20.32
N VAL A 356 -17.00 -27.85 21.64
CA VAL A 356 -16.15 -28.78 22.41
C VAL A 356 -16.61 -30.24 22.29
N VAL A 357 -17.89 -30.48 22.00
CA VAL A 357 -18.46 -31.82 21.80
C VAL A 357 -18.29 -32.32 20.36
N LEU A 358 -18.27 -31.42 19.38
CA LEU A 358 -18.15 -31.71 17.93
C LEU A 358 -19.22 -32.71 17.44
N PRO A 359 -20.49 -32.26 17.25
CA PRO A 359 -21.54 -33.12 16.75
C PRO A 359 -21.21 -33.70 15.35
N PRO A 360 -21.72 -34.89 15.01
CA PRO A 360 -21.66 -35.41 13.65
C PRO A 360 -22.28 -34.45 12.64
N VAL A 361 -21.77 -34.46 11.40
CA VAL A 361 -22.26 -33.63 10.29
C VAL A 361 -23.77 -33.82 10.11
N GLY A 362 -24.55 -32.78 10.37
CA GLY A 362 -26.02 -32.80 10.30
C GLY A 362 -26.79 -33.20 11.57
N GLU A 363 -26.14 -33.32 12.75
CA GLU A 363 -26.83 -33.51 14.04
C GLU A 363 -26.86 -32.22 14.89
N GLU A 364 -28.03 -31.85 15.45
CA GLU A 364 -28.16 -30.67 16.34
C GLU A 364 -27.21 -30.76 17.56
N CYS A 365 -26.75 -29.61 18.04
CA CYS A 365 -26.24 -29.48 19.40
C CYS A 365 -27.26 -30.00 20.44
N SER A 366 -26.95 -31.13 21.06
CA SER A 366 -27.62 -31.60 22.27
C SER A 366 -27.24 -30.70 23.46
N GLU A 367 -28.21 -30.27 24.25
CA GLU A 367 -27.96 -29.56 25.51
C GLU A 367 -27.23 -30.47 26.53
N PRO A 368 -26.34 -29.90 27.38
CA PRO A 368 -25.60 -30.62 28.41
C PRO A 368 -26.40 -30.93 29.70
#